data_AF-A0A9P6P0U8-F1
#
_entry.id   AF-A0A9P6P0U8-F1
#
_cell.length_a   1.000
_cell.length_b   1.000
_cell.length_c   1.000
_cell.angle_alpha   90.00
_cell.angle_beta   90.00
_cell.angle_gamma   90.00
#
_symmetry.space_group_name_H-M   'P 1'
#
loop_
_entity.id
_entity.type
_entity.pdbx_description
1 polymer ?
#
loop_
_entity_poly.entity_id
_entity_poly.type
_entity_poly.pdbx_seq_one_letter_code
_entity_poly.pdbx_strand_id
1 'polypeptide(L)'
;MSDVHGVKRVRTTEEAIKARRQREAGKIEEYNKLVTQCHEKVQAQEYSTEALVITTRILESNPDYYTIWNLRRRILINGILKTTDEKRPVFVKELQLFMQLIQINPKSYWLWNHRRWCLETMPDPDWTGELGLVNKMLTMDGRNFHGWDYRRYVVGHLRAIAGSPEKEALIVQQEYDFTTQKINQSFSNYSAWHQRSKLLSEIVADMSTEEKNQVAKDGNQSEES
;
A
#
# COMPACT_ATOMS: atom_id res chain seq x y z
N MET A 1 10.19 17.03 -2.70
CA MET A 1 11.16 16.57 -3.72
C MET A 1 10.36 16.11 -4.91
N SER A 2 10.60 16.65 -6.11
CA SER A 2 9.81 16.34 -7.31
C SER A 2 10.15 14.95 -7.85
N ASP A 3 9.11 14.20 -8.21
CA ASP A 3 9.18 12.89 -8.87
C ASP A 3 10.13 12.93 -10.09
N VAL A 4 11.20 12.12 -10.05
CA VAL A 4 12.30 12.13 -11.02
C VAL A 4 11.96 11.26 -12.25
N HIS A 5 10.81 10.60 -12.24
CA HIS A 5 10.39 9.70 -13.30
C HIS A 5 9.50 10.42 -14.33
N GLY A 6 9.91 10.40 -15.61
CA GLY A 6 9.05 10.85 -16.72
C GLY A 6 8.97 12.37 -16.95
N VAL A 7 9.86 13.18 -16.37
CA VAL A 7 9.84 14.65 -16.56
C VAL A 7 10.15 15.02 -18.02
N LYS A 8 9.14 15.53 -18.74
CA LYS A 8 9.32 16.10 -20.08
C LYS A 8 10.31 17.28 -20.02
N ARG A 9 11.34 17.26 -20.86
CA ARG A 9 12.27 18.39 -21.01
C ARG A 9 11.54 19.57 -21.66
N VAL A 10 11.33 20.63 -20.90
CA VAL A 10 10.78 21.90 -21.39
C VAL A 10 11.91 22.94 -21.42
N ARG A 11 12.02 23.70 -22.52
CA ARG A 11 12.88 24.89 -22.59
C ARG A 11 12.21 26.02 -21.78
N THR A 12 12.63 26.18 -20.52
CA THR A 12 12.20 27.28 -19.64
C THR A 12 13.17 28.45 -19.70
N THR A 13 12.66 29.69 -19.68
CA THR A 13 13.47 30.91 -19.61
C THR A 13 14.21 31.03 -18.27
N GLU A 14 15.32 31.76 -18.23
CA GLU A 14 16.11 31.97 -17.00
C GLU A 14 15.27 32.63 -15.89
N GLU A 15 14.40 33.57 -16.25
CA GLU A 15 13.46 34.22 -15.31
C GLU A 15 12.48 33.22 -14.70
N ALA A 16 11.91 32.32 -15.51
CA ALA A 16 11.02 31.27 -15.02
C ALA A 16 11.75 30.28 -14.10
N ILE A 17 13.01 29.95 -14.41
CA ILE A 17 13.86 29.10 -13.56
C ILE A 17 14.14 29.81 -12.22
N LYS A 18 14.50 31.10 -12.24
CA LYS A 18 14.78 31.89 -11.03
C LYS A 18 13.53 32.02 -10.15
N ALA A 19 12.38 32.34 -10.73
CA ALA A 19 11.10 32.43 -10.02
C ALA A 19 10.65 31.06 -9.46
N ARG A 20 10.96 29.95 -10.14
CA ARG A 20 10.70 28.60 -9.61
C ARG A 20 11.59 28.30 -8.41
N ARG A 21 12.90 28.57 -8.50
CA ARG A 21 13.86 28.37 -7.42
C ARG A 21 13.51 29.18 -6.17
N GLN A 22 13.07 30.43 -6.31
CA GLN A 22 12.63 31.24 -5.17
C GLN A 22 11.40 30.66 -4.47
N ARG A 23 10.39 30.19 -5.24
CA ARG A 23 9.21 29.51 -4.67
C ARG A 23 9.58 28.18 -4.01
N GLU A 24 10.48 27.41 -4.61
CA GLU A 24 10.97 26.16 -4.04
C GLU A 24 11.77 26.40 -2.74
N ALA A 25 12.57 27.46 -2.66
CA ALA A 25 13.35 27.80 -1.47
C ALA A 25 12.46 28.06 -0.25
N GLY A 26 11.40 28.87 -0.39
CA GLY A 26 10.46 29.11 0.71
C GLY A 26 9.76 27.83 1.19
N LYS A 27 9.39 26.94 0.26
CA LYS A 27 8.81 25.63 0.61
C LYS A 27 9.80 24.72 1.34
N ILE A 28 11.07 24.75 0.93
CA ILE A 28 12.14 23.97 1.59
C ILE A 28 12.35 24.49 3.01
N GLU A 29 12.37 25.80 3.20
CA GLU A 29 12.50 26.40 4.53
C GLU A 29 11.34 26.02 5.46
N GLU A 30 10.10 26.14 4.99
CA GLU A 30 8.92 25.73 5.76
C GLU A 30 8.95 24.23 6.08
N TYR A 31 9.29 23.39 5.11
CA TYR A 31 9.43 21.94 5.30
C TYR A 31 10.49 21.61 6.35
N ASN A 32 11.67 22.24 6.27
CA ASN A 32 12.74 22.02 7.24
C ASN A 32 12.34 22.45 8.65
N LYS A 33 11.60 23.57 8.77
CA LYS A 33 11.05 24.02 10.04
C LYS A 33 10.09 22.99 10.64
N LEU A 34 9.18 22.42 9.85
CA LEU A 34 8.27 21.36 10.29
C LEU A 34 9.03 20.13 10.77
N VAL A 35 10.06 19.71 10.03
CA VAL A 35 10.91 18.58 10.41
C VAL A 35 11.59 18.85 11.75
N THR A 36 12.23 20.01 11.93
CA THR A 36 12.86 20.41 13.20
C THR A 36 11.85 20.38 14.35
N GLN A 37 10.68 21.01 14.19
CA GLN A 37 9.63 21.02 15.21
C GLN A 37 9.15 19.61 15.58
N CYS A 38 9.01 18.72 14.60
CA CYS A 38 8.64 17.33 14.85
C CYS A 38 9.69 16.61 15.70
N HIS A 39 10.98 16.82 15.41
CA HIS A 39 12.07 16.23 16.17
C HIS A 39 12.13 16.77 17.59
N GLU A 40 12.04 18.09 17.77
CA GLU A 40 12.04 18.74 19.09
C GLU A 40 10.91 18.22 19.98
N LYS A 41 9.68 18.14 19.46
CA LYS A 41 8.54 17.59 20.22
C LYS A 41 8.76 16.14 20.64
N VAL A 42 9.24 15.29 19.74
CA VAL A 42 9.49 13.87 20.09
C VAL A 42 10.66 13.72 21.07
N GLN A 43 11.69 14.56 20.98
CA GLN A 43 12.80 14.62 21.95
C GLN A 43 12.32 15.05 23.33
N ALA A 44 11.41 16.03 23.39
CA ALA A 44 10.73 16.46 24.61
C ALA A 44 9.65 15.48 25.10
N GLN A 45 9.48 14.33 24.44
CA GLN A 45 8.43 13.34 24.73
C GLN A 45 7.00 13.90 24.66
N GLU A 46 6.78 14.95 23.88
CA GLU A 46 5.46 15.54 23.61
C GLU A 46 4.71 14.73 22.54
N TYR A 47 4.02 13.68 22.96
CA TYR A 47 3.23 12.81 22.07
C TYR A 47 1.79 13.30 21.91
N SER A 48 1.63 14.52 21.40
CA SER A 48 0.33 15.20 21.27
C SER A 48 -0.30 15.06 19.88
N THR A 49 -1.59 15.42 19.77
CA THR A 49 -2.30 15.55 18.48
C THR A 49 -1.63 16.57 17.56
N GLU A 50 -1.06 17.65 18.13
CA GLU A 50 -0.31 18.64 17.37
C GLU A 50 0.93 18.03 16.71
N ALA A 51 1.67 17.17 17.44
CA ALA A 51 2.80 16.45 16.88
C ALA A 51 2.38 15.53 15.70
N LEU A 52 1.21 14.88 15.79
CA LEU A 52 0.66 14.12 14.66
C LEU A 52 0.36 15.01 13.45
N VAL A 53 -0.27 16.17 13.65
CA VAL A 53 -0.57 17.12 12.56
C VAL A 53 0.72 17.56 11.85
N ILE A 54 1.80 17.81 12.60
CA ILE A 54 3.10 18.14 12.02
C ILE A 54 3.60 16.99 11.14
N THR A 55 3.55 15.74 11.62
CA THR A 55 3.94 14.59 10.77
C THR A 55 3.08 14.47 9.51
N THR A 56 1.77 14.72 9.60
CA THR A 56 0.88 14.72 8.42
C THR A 56 1.34 15.72 7.37
N ARG A 57 1.60 16.98 7.76
CA ARG A 57 2.07 18.03 6.84
C ARG A 57 3.38 17.68 6.14
N ILE A 58 4.30 17.04 6.88
CA ILE A 58 5.57 16.59 6.32
C ILE A 58 5.33 15.46 5.29
N LEU A 59 4.46 14.49 5.62
CA LEU A 59 4.17 13.34 4.77
C LEU A 59 3.35 13.68 3.52
N GLU A 60 2.47 14.70 3.59
CA GLU A 60 1.80 15.28 2.43
C GLU A 60 2.80 15.85 1.40
N SER A 61 3.96 16.32 1.87
CA SER A 61 5.03 16.84 1.02
C SER A 61 6.03 15.76 0.58
N ASN A 62 6.27 14.76 1.43
CA ASN A 62 7.23 13.69 1.20
C ASN A 62 6.80 12.38 1.91
N PRO A 63 5.97 11.55 1.26
CA PRO A 63 5.50 10.29 1.85
C PRO A 63 6.61 9.24 1.98
N ASP A 64 7.77 9.41 1.35
CA ASP A 64 8.92 8.49 1.48
C ASP A 64 9.85 8.82 2.65
N TYR A 65 9.54 9.84 3.44
CA TYR A 65 10.38 10.17 4.59
C TYR A 65 10.19 9.19 5.76
N TYR A 66 10.95 8.10 5.73
CA TYR A 66 10.83 6.99 6.68
C TYR A 66 10.92 7.38 8.16
N THR A 67 11.80 8.33 8.50
CA THR A 67 11.97 8.78 9.88
C THR A 67 10.66 9.33 10.43
N ILE A 68 9.92 10.08 9.63
CA ILE A 68 8.65 10.69 10.04
C ILE A 68 7.57 9.63 10.26
N TRP A 69 7.52 8.57 9.47
CA TRP A 69 6.64 7.43 9.74
C TRP A 69 6.94 6.76 11.09
N ASN A 70 8.21 6.61 11.43
CA ASN A 70 8.63 6.07 12.72
C ASN A 70 8.27 7.01 13.87
N LEU A 71 8.49 8.32 13.73
CA LEU A 71 8.09 9.32 14.71
C LEU A 71 6.56 9.33 14.88
N ARG A 72 5.81 9.26 13.79
CA ARG A 72 4.34 9.20 13.80
C ARG A 72 3.84 8.00 14.61
N ARG A 73 4.39 6.80 14.38
CA ARG A 73 4.05 5.61 15.18
C ARG A 73 4.41 5.78 16.66
N ARG A 74 5.55 6.39 16.98
CA ARG A 74 5.93 6.68 18.37
C ARG A 74 4.92 7.62 19.05
N ILE A 75 4.47 8.66 18.34
CA ILE A 75 3.46 9.59 18.84
C ILE A 75 2.11 8.87 19.06
N LEU A 76 1.69 8.04 18.09
CA LEU A 76 0.47 7.23 18.21
C LEU A 76 0.54 6.29 19.42
N ILE A 77 1.59 5.48 19.52
CA ILE A 77 1.73 4.43 20.56
C ILE A 77 1.88 5.03 21.96
N ASN A 78 2.75 6.04 22.12
CA ASN A 78 3.09 6.56 23.44
C ASN A 78 2.18 7.70 23.91
N GLY A 79 1.37 8.26 23.01
CA GLY A 79 0.41 9.32 23.29
C GLY A 79 -1.02 8.83 23.07
N ILE A 80 -1.54 9.06 21.87
CA ILE A 80 -2.97 8.94 21.55
C ILE A 80 -3.56 7.56 21.89
N LEU A 81 -2.89 6.47 21.49
CA LEU A 81 -3.37 5.10 21.71
C LEU A 81 -3.22 4.64 23.17
N LYS A 82 -2.39 5.33 23.97
CA LYS A 82 -2.22 5.05 25.39
C LYS A 82 -3.33 5.68 26.23
N THR A 83 -3.90 6.80 25.77
CA THR A 83 -4.89 7.58 26.53
C THR A 83 -6.33 7.30 26.12
N THR A 84 -6.57 6.72 24.94
CA THR A 84 -7.93 6.40 24.47
C THR A 84 -8.27 4.91 24.66
N ASP A 85 -9.47 4.64 25.15
CA ASP A 85 -10.04 3.29 25.15
C ASP A 85 -10.55 2.91 23.75
N GLU A 86 -11.03 3.89 22.98
CA GLU A 86 -11.48 3.71 21.61
C GLU A 86 -10.31 3.81 20.63
N LYS A 87 -9.59 2.69 20.44
CA LYS A 87 -8.43 2.63 19.53
C LYS A 87 -8.83 2.57 18.05
N ARG A 88 -9.95 1.92 17.73
CA ARG A 88 -10.41 1.70 16.34
C ARG A 88 -10.52 3.00 15.54
N PRO A 89 -11.17 4.08 16.03
CA PRO A 89 -11.30 5.32 15.26
C PRO A 89 -9.97 6.00 14.95
N VAL A 90 -8.95 5.83 15.81
CA VAL A 90 -7.60 6.35 15.56
C VAL A 90 -7.00 5.65 14.33
N PHE A 91 -7.06 4.32 14.28
CA PHE A 91 -6.55 3.56 13.13
C PHE A 91 -7.34 3.83 11.85
N VAL A 92 -8.67 4.01 11.93
CA VAL A 92 -9.48 4.39 10.76
C VAL A 92 -8.99 5.72 10.17
N LYS A 93 -8.64 6.71 11.00
CA LYS A 93 -8.03 7.97 10.53
C LYS A 93 -6.67 7.75 9.87
N GLU A 94 -5.84 6.86 10.39
CA GLU A 94 -4.55 6.51 9.76
C GLU A 94 -4.74 5.80 8.41
N LEU A 95 -5.72 4.90 8.31
CA LEU A 95 -6.08 4.24 7.06
C LEU A 95 -6.65 5.23 6.02
N GLN A 96 -7.32 6.30 6.47
CA GLN A 96 -7.76 7.41 5.62
C GLN A 96 -6.59 8.27 5.15
N LEU A 97 -5.61 8.55 6.02
CA LEU A 97 -4.37 9.25 5.64
C LEU A 97 -3.64 8.49 4.52
N PHE A 98 -3.55 7.16 4.61
CA PHE A 98 -3.01 6.35 3.51
C PHE A 98 -3.75 6.62 2.19
N MET A 99 -5.09 6.67 2.20
CA MET A 99 -5.87 6.91 0.98
C MET A 99 -5.62 8.28 0.36
N GLN A 100 -5.25 9.27 1.16
CA GLN A 100 -4.85 10.60 0.70
C GLN A 100 -3.46 10.57 0.07
N LEU A 101 -2.49 9.95 0.77
CA LEU A 101 -1.08 9.99 0.37
C LEU A 101 -0.74 9.02 -0.77
N ILE A 102 -1.46 7.91 -0.91
CA ILE A 102 -1.22 6.93 -1.98
C ILE A 102 -1.48 7.53 -3.38
N GLN A 103 -2.31 8.56 -3.47
CA GLN A 103 -2.55 9.30 -4.71
C GLN A 103 -1.35 10.17 -5.12
N ILE A 104 -0.52 10.57 -4.14
CA ILE A 104 0.68 11.38 -4.36
C ILE A 104 1.84 10.49 -4.80
N ASN A 105 2.06 9.37 -4.10
CA ASN A 105 3.10 8.42 -4.43
C ASN A 105 2.63 6.97 -4.19
N PRO A 106 2.06 6.30 -5.21
CA PRO A 106 1.57 4.93 -5.08
C PRO A 106 2.67 3.88 -4.87
N LYS A 107 3.94 4.26 -5.07
CA LYS A 107 5.12 3.40 -4.95
C LYS A 107 5.89 3.61 -3.64
N SER A 108 5.37 4.43 -2.73
CA SER A 108 6.02 4.62 -1.44
C SER A 108 5.96 3.36 -0.59
N TYR A 109 7.11 2.71 -0.37
CA TYR A 109 7.22 1.53 0.49
C TYR A 109 6.69 1.80 1.91
N TRP A 110 7.00 2.98 2.45
CA TRP A 110 6.66 3.33 3.84
C TRP A 110 5.16 3.56 4.05
N LEU A 111 4.43 4.01 3.03
CA LEU A 111 2.96 4.07 3.06
C LEU A 111 2.35 2.68 3.27
N TRP A 112 2.75 1.72 2.43
CA TRP A 112 2.28 0.34 2.53
C TRP A 112 2.69 -0.30 3.85
N ASN A 113 3.93 -0.08 4.29
CA ASN A 113 4.41 -0.57 5.58
C ASN A 113 3.60 0.00 6.76
N HIS A 114 3.24 1.28 6.72
CA HIS A 114 2.41 1.89 7.75
C HIS A 114 0.98 1.38 7.74
N ARG A 115 0.38 1.20 6.55
CA ARG A 115 -0.96 0.60 6.43
C ARG A 115 -1.02 -0.79 7.05
N ARG A 116 -0.02 -1.64 6.77
CA ARG A 116 0.11 -2.96 7.40
C ARG A 116 0.20 -2.87 8.92
N TRP A 117 1.07 -2.00 9.44
CA TRP A 117 1.18 -1.79 10.88
C TRP A 117 -0.15 -1.38 11.53
N CYS A 118 -0.93 -0.52 10.87
CA CYS A 118 -2.27 -0.15 11.35
C CYS A 118 -3.20 -1.37 11.45
N LEU A 119 -3.26 -2.20 10.41
CA LEU A 119 -4.12 -3.39 10.38
C LEU A 119 -3.69 -4.47 11.40
N GLU A 120 -2.39 -4.64 11.58
CA GLU A 120 -1.82 -5.58 12.56
C GLU A 120 -2.07 -5.15 14.01
N THR A 121 -2.23 -3.84 14.25
CA THR A 121 -2.36 -3.28 15.61
C THR A 121 -3.81 -2.94 15.97
N MET A 122 -4.68 -2.68 14.99
CA MET A 122 -6.04 -2.24 15.26
C MET A 122 -6.95 -3.37 15.74
N PRO A 123 -7.96 -3.06 16.56
CA PRO A 123 -9.02 -4.02 16.86
C PRO A 123 -9.94 -4.21 15.63
N ASP A 124 -10.27 -5.46 15.35
CA ASP A 124 -11.21 -5.92 14.32
C ASP A 124 -10.94 -5.41 12.88
N PRO A 125 -9.71 -5.56 12.33
CA PRO A 125 -9.39 -5.09 10.99
C PRO A 125 -10.34 -5.65 9.92
N ASP A 126 -10.76 -4.80 8.97
CA ASP A 126 -11.64 -5.18 7.86
C ASP A 126 -10.84 -5.73 6.67
N TRP A 127 -10.42 -6.99 6.78
CA TRP A 127 -9.63 -7.66 5.73
C TRP A 127 -10.37 -7.80 4.40
N THR A 128 -11.70 -7.91 4.42
CA THR A 128 -12.51 -7.95 3.20
C THR A 128 -12.50 -6.59 2.49
N GLY A 129 -12.62 -5.49 3.25
CA GLY A 129 -12.44 -4.14 2.75
C GLY A 129 -11.05 -3.91 2.14
N GLU A 130 -10.00 -4.43 2.78
CA GLU A 130 -8.62 -4.37 2.25
C GLU A 130 -8.45 -5.13 0.93
N LEU A 131 -9.09 -6.29 0.80
CA LEU A 131 -9.09 -7.05 -0.45
C LEU A 131 -9.79 -6.27 -1.58
N GLY A 132 -10.90 -5.60 -1.25
CA GLY A 132 -11.62 -4.71 -2.16
C GLY A 132 -10.77 -3.50 -2.59
N LEU A 133 -10.04 -2.90 -1.65
CA LEU A 133 -9.12 -1.79 -1.91
C LEU A 133 -8.01 -2.20 -2.86
N VAL A 134 -7.30 -3.30 -2.58
CA VAL A 134 -6.18 -3.73 -3.43
C VAL A 134 -6.64 -4.19 -4.82
N ASN A 135 -7.83 -4.77 -4.93
CA ASN A 135 -8.44 -5.08 -6.22
C ASN A 135 -8.63 -3.82 -7.08
N LYS A 136 -9.15 -2.73 -6.49
CA LYS A 136 -9.30 -1.45 -7.20
C LYS A 136 -7.95 -0.90 -7.65
N MET A 137 -6.92 -0.95 -6.79
CA MET A 137 -5.57 -0.49 -7.15
C MET A 137 -4.95 -1.31 -8.29
N LEU A 138 -5.05 -2.63 -8.25
CA LEU A 138 -4.56 -3.52 -9.33
C LEU A 138 -5.42 -3.46 -10.60
N THR A 139 -6.60 -2.84 -10.53
CA THR A 139 -7.38 -2.50 -11.73
C THR A 139 -6.88 -1.23 -12.38
N MET A 140 -6.40 -0.26 -11.59
CA MET A 140 -5.78 0.97 -12.12
C MET A 140 -4.36 0.72 -12.64
N ASP A 141 -3.55 -0.07 -11.93
CA ASP A 141 -2.22 -0.49 -12.34
C ASP A 141 -2.00 -1.97 -12.01
N GLY A 142 -2.29 -2.82 -12.99
CA GLY A 142 -2.14 -4.27 -12.88
C GLY A 142 -0.68 -4.75 -12.72
N ARG A 143 0.32 -3.86 -12.88
CA ARG A 143 1.75 -4.17 -12.69
C ARG A 143 2.33 -3.56 -11.41
N ASN A 144 1.51 -2.93 -10.58
CA ASN A 144 1.97 -2.37 -9.31
C ASN A 144 2.42 -3.49 -8.36
N PHE A 145 3.74 -3.67 -8.25
CA PHE A 145 4.34 -4.68 -7.41
C PHE A 145 3.96 -4.55 -5.93
N HIS A 146 3.88 -3.32 -5.40
CA HIS A 146 3.45 -3.08 -4.01
C HIS A 146 1.99 -3.50 -3.80
N GLY A 147 1.12 -3.26 -4.79
CA GLY A 147 -0.26 -3.73 -4.77
C GLY A 147 -0.35 -5.25 -4.73
N TRP A 148 0.47 -5.95 -5.53
CA TRP A 148 0.53 -7.40 -5.53
C TRP A 148 1.10 -7.99 -4.22
N ASP A 149 2.16 -7.40 -3.68
CA ASP A 149 2.70 -7.76 -2.36
C ASP A 149 1.65 -7.59 -1.26
N TYR A 150 0.95 -6.46 -1.28
CA TYR A 150 -0.10 -6.17 -0.32
C TYR A 150 -1.29 -7.13 -0.46
N ARG A 151 -1.67 -7.50 -1.68
CA ARG A 151 -2.72 -8.50 -1.92
C ARG A 151 -2.35 -9.85 -1.33
N ARG A 152 -1.13 -10.34 -1.56
CA ARG A 152 -0.65 -11.60 -0.94
C ARG A 152 -0.72 -11.54 0.58
N TYR A 153 -0.33 -10.41 1.16
CA TYR A 153 -0.41 -10.19 2.59
C TYR A 153 -1.85 -10.25 3.14
N VAL A 154 -2.81 -9.59 2.47
CA VAL A 154 -4.23 -9.61 2.84
C VAL A 154 -4.84 -11.00 2.67
N VAL A 155 -4.58 -11.67 1.54
CA VAL A 155 -5.05 -13.04 1.29
C VAL A 155 -4.49 -14.01 2.32
N GLY A 156 -3.20 -13.87 2.69
CA GLY A 156 -2.59 -14.67 3.76
C GLY A 156 -3.30 -14.51 5.10
N HIS A 157 -3.70 -13.29 5.47
CA HIS A 157 -4.49 -13.04 6.69
C HIS A 157 -5.88 -13.65 6.60
N LEU A 158 -6.58 -13.48 5.48
CA LEU A 158 -7.91 -14.06 5.25
C LEU A 158 -7.88 -15.59 5.37
N ARG A 159 -6.85 -16.24 4.82
CA ARG A 159 -6.63 -17.69 4.98
C ARG A 159 -6.43 -18.07 6.44
N ALA A 160 -5.54 -17.37 7.15
CA ALA A 160 -5.26 -17.65 8.56
C ALA A 160 -6.48 -17.52 9.49
N ILE A 161 -7.44 -16.65 9.16
CA ILE A 161 -8.67 -16.44 9.94
C ILE A 161 -9.90 -17.17 9.38
N ALA A 162 -9.76 -17.96 8.31
CA ALA A 162 -10.89 -18.61 7.63
C ALA A 162 -11.68 -19.53 8.57
N GLY A 163 -11.00 -20.17 9.53
CA GLY A 163 -11.62 -20.96 10.60
C GLY A 163 -12.12 -22.35 10.18
N SER A 164 -11.97 -22.73 8.91
CA SER A 164 -12.30 -24.06 8.40
C SER A 164 -11.61 -24.32 7.04
N PRO A 165 -11.20 -25.56 6.72
CA PRO A 165 -10.60 -25.90 5.43
C PRO A 165 -11.43 -25.49 4.21
N GLU A 166 -12.77 -25.60 4.27
CA GLU A 166 -13.67 -25.27 3.16
C GLU A 166 -13.63 -23.77 2.82
N LYS A 167 -13.57 -22.92 3.83
CA LYS A 167 -13.44 -21.46 3.67
C LYS A 167 -12.06 -21.08 3.15
N GLU A 168 -11.02 -21.77 3.59
CA GLU A 168 -9.66 -21.56 3.07
C GLU A 168 -9.59 -21.94 1.58
N ALA A 169 -10.13 -23.10 1.20
CA ALA A 169 -10.21 -23.54 -0.19
C ALA A 169 -11.00 -22.54 -1.05
N LEU A 170 -12.10 -21.97 -0.52
CA LEU A 170 -12.84 -20.91 -1.21
C LEU A 170 -11.98 -19.67 -1.48
N ILE A 171 -11.16 -19.24 -0.51
CA ILE A 171 -10.24 -18.09 -0.69
C ILE A 171 -9.19 -18.40 -1.74
N VAL A 172 -8.63 -19.61 -1.75
CA VAL A 172 -7.67 -20.07 -2.75
C VAL A 172 -8.29 -20.07 -4.14
N GLN A 173 -9.52 -20.58 -4.29
CA GLN A 173 -10.26 -20.56 -5.56
C GLN A 173 -10.52 -19.13 -6.04
N GLN A 174 -10.99 -18.24 -5.16
CA GLN A 174 -11.22 -16.83 -5.50
C GLN A 174 -9.94 -16.13 -5.96
N GLU A 175 -8.80 -16.43 -5.34
CA GLU A 175 -7.53 -15.88 -5.76
C GLU A 175 -7.06 -16.45 -7.11
N TYR A 176 -7.30 -17.75 -7.34
CA TYR A 176 -7.03 -18.35 -8.64
C TYR A 176 -7.85 -17.67 -9.74
N ASP A 177 -9.16 -17.50 -9.54
CA ASP A 177 -10.06 -16.82 -10.48
C ASP A 177 -9.62 -15.36 -10.73
N PHE A 178 -9.21 -14.66 -9.68
CA PHE A 178 -8.65 -13.31 -9.81
C PHE A 178 -7.39 -13.28 -10.69
N THR A 179 -6.46 -14.22 -10.48
CA THR A 179 -5.27 -14.31 -11.35
C THR A 179 -5.62 -14.69 -12.78
N THR A 180 -6.66 -15.53 -13.01
CA THR A 180 -7.21 -15.80 -14.35
C THR A 180 -7.62 -14.51 -15.03
N GLN A 181 -8.44 -13.71 -14.35
CA GLN A 181 -8.93 -12.46 -14.88
C GLN A 181 -7.77 -11.51 -15.23
N LYS A 182 -6.78 -11.37 -14.34
CA LYS A 182 -5.65 -10.45 -14.55
C LYS A 182 -4.72 -10.88 -15.68
N ILE A 183 -4.54 -12.19 -15.88
CA ILE A 183 -3.78 -12.76 -17.00
C ILE A 183 -4.53 -12.55 -18.31
N ASN A 184 -5.84 -12.81 -18.34
CA ASN A 184 -6.65 -12.60 -19.54
C ASN A 184 -6.74 -11.11 -19.94
N GLN A 185 -6.67 -10.19 -18.95
CA GLN A 185 -6.58 -8.75 -19.22
C GLN A 185 -5.21 -8.33 -19.78
N SER A 186 -4.14 -9.03 -19.39
CA SER A 186 -2.78 -8.72 -19.84
C SER A 186 -1.89 -9.96 -19.64
N PHE A 187 -1.66 -10.69 -20.73
CA PHE A 187 -0.89 -11.93 -20.69
C PHE A 187 0.54 -11.72 -20.14
N SER A 188 1.15 -10.56 -20.39
CA SER A 188 2.48 -10.20 -19.88
C SER A 188 2.50 -9.77 -18.41
N ASN A 189 1.40 -9.96 -17.65
CA ASN A 189 1.35 -9.66 -16.23
C ASN A 189 2.09 -10.72 -15.39
N TYR A 190 3.41 -10.59 -15.31
CA TYR A 190 4.28 -11.46 -14.51
C TYR A 190 3.87 -11.57 -13.04
N SER A 191 3.30 -10.51 -12.45
CA SER A 191 2.87 -10.56 -11.05
C SER A 191 1.66 -11.47 -10.85
N ALA A 192 0.72 -11.48 -11.80
CA ALA A 192 -0.42 -12.40 -11.79
C ALA A 192 0.04 -13.85 -12.00
N TRP A 193 0.95 -14.09 -12.95
CA TRP A 193 1.55 -15.41 -13.18
C TRP A 193 2.30 -15.93 -11.98
N HIS A 194 3.14 -15.09 -11.37
CA HIS A 194 3.87 -15.44 -10.17
C HIS A 194 2.92 -15.87 -9.05
N GLN A 195 1.87 -15.09 -8.81
CA GLN A 195 0.89 -15.42 -7.78
C GLN A 195 0.14 -16.71 -8.10
N ARG A 196 -0.32 -16.90 -9.35
CA ARG A 196 -0.93 -18.15 -9.81
C ARG A 196 -0.06 -19.37 -9.53
N SER A 197 1.24 -19.30 -9.84
CA SER A 197 2.17 -20.42 -9.64
C SER A 197 2.25 -20.89 -8.19
N LYS A 198 1.96 -20.01 -7.22
CA LYS A 198 1.94 -20.34 -5.79
C LYS A 198 0.66 -21.05 -5.36
N LEU A 199 -0.41 -20.97 -6.13
CA LEU A 199 -1.72 -21.57 -5.84
C LEU A 199 -1.91 -22.91 -6.55
N LEU A 200 -1.19 -23.15 -7.65
CA LEU A 200 -1.42 -24.29 -8.53
C LEU A 200 -1.39 -25.63 -7.81
N SER A 201 -0.44 -25.85 -6.89
CA SER A 201 -0.33 -27.12 -6.16
C SER A 201 -1.57 -27.43 -5.32
N GLU A 202 -2.24 -26.40 -4.79
CA GLU A 202 -3.46 -26.54 -3.98
C GLU A 202 -4.69 -26.76 -4.89
N ILE A 203 -4.79 -26.00 -5.99
CA ILE A 203 -5.91 -26.11 -6.94
C ILE A 203 -5.96 -27.48 -7.62
N VAL A 204 -4.81 -28.03 -8.00
CA VAL A 204 -4.75 -29.29 -8.74
C VAL A 204 -4.70 -30.53 -7.85
N ALA A 205 -4.66 -30.37 -6.53
CA ALA A 205 -4.48 -31.49 -5.59
C ALA A 205 -5.59 -32.54 -5.76
N ASP A 206 -6.84 -32.09 -5.86
CA ASP A 206 -8.03 -32.95 -5.91
C ASP A 206 -8.61 -33.12 -7.34
N MET A 207 -7.94 -32.55 -8.35
CA MET A 207 -8.38 -32.60 -9.74
C MET A 207 -8.06 -33.94 -10.43
N SER A 208 -8.98 -34.38 -11.30
CA SER A 208 -8.76 -35.48 -12.24
C SER A 208 -7.67 -35.15 -13.26
N THR A 209 -7.18 -36.17 -13.96
CA THR A 209 -6.18 -35.97 -15.03
C THR A 209 -6.72 -35.10 -16.17
N GLU A 210 -8.01 -35.24 -16.53
CA GLU A 210 -8.66 -34.38 -17.53
C GLU A 210 -8.75 -32.92 -17.05
N GLU A 211 -9.10 -32.70 -15.79
CA GLU A 211 -9.19 -31.35 -15.18
C GLU A 211 -7.82 -30.66 -15.11
N LYS A 212 -6.77 -31.41 -14.73
CA LYS A 212 -5.38 -30.96 -14.76
C LYS A 212 -4.94 -30.54 -16.16
N ASN A 213 -5.32 -31.31 -17.18
CA ASN A 213 -5.03 -31.00 -18.58
C ASN A 213 -5.76 -29.73 -19.06
N GLN A 214 -6.96 -29.45 -18.55
CA GLN A 214 -7.67 -28.20 -18.87
C GLN A 214 -7.00 -26.98 -18.24
N VAL A 215 -6.59 -27.07 -16.97
CA VAL A 215 -5.83 -26.02 -16.28
C VAL A 215 -4.52 -25.70 -17.03
N ALA A 216 -3.83 -26.72 -17.55
CA ALA A 216 -2.64 -26.53 -18.37
C ALA A 216 -2.93 -25.81 -19.71
N LYS A 217 -4.05 -26.12 -20.36
CA LYS A 217 -4.47 -25.48 -21.62
C LYS A 217 -4.87 -24.03 -21.46
N ASP A 218 -5.56 -23.68 -20.38
CA ASP A 218 -5.94 -22.30 -20.05
C ASP A 218 -4.69 -21.42 -19.83
N GLY A 219 -3.57 -22.03 -19.44
CA GLY A 219 -2.26 -21.38 -19.38
C GLY A 219 -1.67 -21.02 -20.75
N ASN A 220 -1.94 -21.83 -21.78
CA ASN A 220 -1.35 -21.69 -23.12
C ASN A 220 -2.20 -20.87 -24.10
N GLN A 221 -3.53 -20.81 -23.94
CA GLN A 221 -4.40 -20.07 -24.87
C GLN A 221 -4.17 -18.56 -24.90
N SER A 222 -3.38 -18.03 -23.96
CA SER A 222 -3.07 -16.61 -23.88
C SER A 222 -1.73 -16.22 -24.55
N GLU A 223 -0.99 -17.18 -25.10
CA GLU A 223 0.18 -16.95 -25.97
C GLU A 223 -0.19 -16.72 -27.45
N GLU A 224 -1.39 -17.14 -27.90
CA GLU A 224 -1.79 -17.14 -29.32
C GLU A 224 -2.71 -15.99 -29.75
N SER A 225 -2.99 -15.02 -28.86
CA SER A 225 -3.90 -13.88 -29.13
C SER A 225 -3.25 -12.52 -28.94
#